data_AF-A0A959UCW0-F1
#
_entry.id   AF-A0A959UCW0-F1
#
_cell.length_a   1.000
_cell.length_b   1.000
_cell.length_c   1.000
_cell.angle_alpha   90.00
_cell.angle_beta   90.00
_cell.angle_gamma   90.00
#
_symmetry.space_group_name_H-M   'P 1'
#
loop_
_entity.id
_entity.type
_entity.pdbx_description
1 polymer ?
#
loop_
_entity_poly.entity_id
_entity_poly.type
_entity_poly.pdbx_seq_one_letter_code
_entity_poly.pdbx_strand_id
1 'polypeptide(L)'
;AKNMMDRYDAISALAFREFEGKEAFLMQRYQEETFHGIKGEIISQILPQMNENATTLTKQALADLDAEVRKAALNNTVRISTELEPLYRKLLQDSSYQVIEKTLDLLSFYFPQNIDEYLKITENEKGNRSLNVRIKHLSIDYQKNNNEEALNELVDYTSNSFEFLTRVNAAETLQEMNQLNETALANLLDATFSFNGRLSGPATQVINHFFEQSAYKRMILNYVSNKTWSDSEFKKVKKYMIP
;
A
#
# COMPACT_ATOMS: atom_id res chain seq x y z
N ALA A 1 -35.42 2.31 1.34
CA ALA A 1 -35.63 1.00 0.67
C ALA A 1 -35.26 -0.14 1.62
N LYS A 2 -36.00 -1.26 1.61
CA LYS A 2 -35.72 -2.42 2.48
C LYS A 2 -34.47 -3.19 2.04
N ASN A 3 -34.16 -3.18 0.74
CA ASN A 3 -33.02 -3.91 0.16
C ASN A 3 -31.74 -3.05 0.19
N MET A 4 -30.61 -3.67 0.52
CA MET A 4 -29.31 -3.02 0.61
C MET A 4 -28.81 -2.51 -0.76
N MET A 5 -28.97 -3.30 -1.83
CA MET A 5 -28.52 -2.90 -3.18
C MET A 5 -29.23 -1.63 -3.67
N ASP A 6 -30.56 -1.55 -3.53
CA ASP A 6 -31.32 -0.36 -3.92
C ASP A 6 -30.87 0.90 -3.16
N ARG A 7 -30.46 0.75 -1.89
CA ARG A 7 -29.91 1.88 -1.11
C ARG A 7 -28.54 2.29 -1.61
N TYR A 8 -27.67 1.32 -1.90
CA TYR A 8 -26.35 1.59 -2.46
C TYR A 8 -26.45 2.30 -3.81
N ASP A 9 -27.25 1.78 -4.74
CA ASP A 9 -27.46 2.39 -6.05
C ASP A 9 -28.02 3.80 -5.94
N ALA A 10 -28.95 4.03 -5.00
CA ALA A 10 -29.49 5.35 -4.74
C ALA A 10 -28.41 6.32 -4.26
N ILE A 11 -27.59 5.94 -3.28
CA ILE A 11 -26.52 6.80 -2.75
C ILE A 11 -25.44 7.04 -3.82
N SER A 12 -25.04 6.01 -4.55
CA SER A 12 -24.04 6.14 -5.63
C SER A 12 -24.54 7.08 -6.74
N ALA A 13 -25.82 7.00 -7.11
CA ALA A 13 -26.41 7.91 -8.08
C ALA A 13 -26.39 9.40 -7.64
N LEU A 14 -26.29 9.67 -6.33
CA LEU A 14 -26.18 11.05 -5.82
C LEU A 14 -24.80 11.66 -6.09
N ALA A 15 -23.76 10.87 -6.34
CA ALA A 15 -22.43 11.39 -6.65
C ALA A 15 -22.46 12.36 -7.84
N PHE A 16 -23.34 12.12 -8.82
CA PHE A 16 -23.48 12.92 -10.05
C PHE A 16 -24.63 13.93 -10.02
N ARG A 17 -25.28 14.12 -8.87
CA ARG A 17 -26.42 15.04 -8.73
C ARG A 17 -26.14 16.05 -7.64
N GLU A 18 -26.30 17.33 -7.96
CA GLU A 18 -26.22 18.41 -6.99
C GLU A 18 -27.62 18.94 -6.67
N PHE A 19 -27.91 19.08 -5.39
CA PHE A 19 -29.16 19.66 -4.88
C PHE A 19 -28.94 20.25 -3.49
N GLU A 20 -29.74 21.25 -3.17
CA GLU A 20 -29.69 21.91 -1.86
C GLU A 20 -29.96 20.90 -0.73
N GLY A 21 -29.07 20.86 0.28
CA GLY A 21 -29.18 19.94 1.41
C GLY A 21 -28.62 18.52 1.19
N LYS A 22 -27.95 18.26 0.06
CA LYS A 22 -27.33 16.95 -0.24
C LYS A 22 -26.40 16.46 0.86
N GLU A 23 -25.46 17.28 1.31
CA GLU A 23 -24.52 16.89 2.36
C GLU A 23 -25.24 16.55 3.68
N ALA A 24 -26.21 17.37 4.09
CA ALA A 24 -26.98 17.11 5.30
C ALA A 24 -27.76 15.78 5.20
N PHE A 25 -28.34 15.50 4.03
CA PHE A 25 -29.00 14.23 3.75
C PHE A 25 -28.03 13.04 3.86
N LEU A 26 -26.84 13.15 3.25
CA LEU A 26 -25.82 12.09 3.27
C LEU A 26 -25.30 11.86 4.70
N MET A 27 -25.05 12.93 5.46
CA MET A 27 -24.65 12.86 6.87
C MET A 27 -25.71 12.15 7.71
N GLN A 28 -27.00 12.46 7.51
CA GLN A 28 -28.08 11.77 8.21
C GLN A 28 -28.12 10.27 7.83
N ARG A 29 -28.00 9.96 6.54
CA ARG A 29 -27.98 8.57 6.07
C ARG A 29 -26.80 7.78 6.61
N TYR A 30 -25.63 8.40 6.77
CA TYR A 30 -24.47 7.76 7.37
C TYR A 30 -24.73 7.29 8.81
N GLN A 31 -25.43 8.09 9.62
CA GLN A 31 -25.76 7.73 11.01
C GLN A 31 -26.73 6.56 11.11
N GLU A 32 -27.68 6.46 10.18
CA GLU A 32 -28.72 5.44 10.18
C GLU A 32 -28.29 4.13 9.51
N GLU A 33 -27.22 4.17 8.72
CA GLU A 33 -26.76 3.03 7.95
C GLU A 33 -25.88 2.10 8.77
N THR A 34 -26.00 0.80 8.50
CA THR A 34 -25.23 -0.26 9.16
C THR A 34 -24.26 -0.95 8.21
N PHE A 35 -24.56 -0.95 6.91
CA PHE A 35 -23.72 -1.61 5.93
C PHE A 35 -22.52 -0.75 5.52
N HIS A 36 -21.32 -1.27 5.71
CA HIS A 36 -20.06 -0.57 5.45
C HIS A 36 -19.93 -0.07 4.01
N GLY A 37 -20.47 -0.79 3.02
CA GLY A 37 -20.38 -0.38 1.60
C GLY A 37 -21.10 0.94 1.32
N ILE A 38 -22.29 1.14 1.90
CA ILE A 38 -23.02 2.40 1.76
C ILE A 38 -22.35 3.52 2.56
N LYS A 39 -21.85 3.22 3.77
CA LYS A 39 -21.02 4.18 4.53
C LYS A 39 -19.79 4.61 3.74
N GLY A 40 -19.10 3.67 3.08
CA GLY A 40 -17.94 3.93 2.24
C GLY A 40 -18.24 4.83 1.05
N GLU A 41 -19.40 4.65 0.42
CA GLU A 41 -19.85 5.53 -0.67
C GLU A 41 -20.20 6.94 -0.17
N ILE A 42 -20.81 7.07 1.01
CA ILE A 42 -21.05 8.39 1.60
C ILE A 42 -19.71 9.09 1.93
N ILE A 43 -18.76 8.34 2.49
CA ILE A 43 -17.40 8.81 2.80
C ILE A 43 -16.69 9.32 1.53
N SER A 44 -16.77 8.57 0.42
CA SER A 44 -16.10 8.95 -0.84
C SER A 44 -16.65 10.24 -1.45
N GLN A 45 -17.95 10.52 -1.24
CA GLN A 45 -18.58 11.75 -1.72
C GLN A 45 -18.30 12.96 -0.82
N ILE A 46 -18.19 12.78 0.51
CA ILE A 46 -18.06 13.88 1.46
C ILE A 46 -16.60 14.24 1.77
N LEU A 47 -15.74 13.26 2.07
CA LEU A 47 -14.38 13.57 2.56
C LEU A 47 -13.55 14.46 1.63
N PRO A 48 -13.59 14.29 0.30
CA PRO A 48 -12.84 15.16 -0.61
C PRO A 48 -13.23 16.64 -0.58
N GLN A 49 -14.39 16.98 -0.03
CA GLN A 49 -14.86 18.37 0.06
C GLN A 49 -14.12 19.19 1.11
N MET A 50 -13.45 18.53 2.06
CA MET A 50 -12.59 19.17 3.07
C MET A 50 -13.26 20.30 3.89
N ASN A 51 -14.58 20.26 4.02
CA ASN A 51 -15.37 21.21 4.81
C ASN A 51 -15.60 20.68 6.25
N GLU A 52 -16.42 21.39 7.04
CA GLU A 52 -16.72 21.01 8.43
C GLU A 52 -17.45 19.65 8.53
N ASN A 53 -18.35 19.35 7.58
CA ASN A 53 -19.03 18.05 7.52
C ASN A 53 -18.03 16.93 7.22
N ALA A 54 -17.10 17.15 6.28
CA ALA A 54 -16.03 16.20 5.98
C ALA A 54 -15.14 15.95 7.20
N THR A 55 -14.80 17.00 7.95
CA THR A 55 -14.02 16.85 9.19
C THR A 55 -14.79 16.03 10.23
N THR A 56 -16.08 16.33 10.42
CA THR A 56 -16.94 15.60 11.34
C THR A 56 -17.07 14.13 10.95
N LEU A 57 -17.35 13.86 9.67
CA LEU A 57 -17.48 12.51 9.15
C LEU A 57 -16.16 11.73 9.25
N THR A 58 -15.02 12.37 9.01
CA THR A 58 -13.70 11.73 9.19
C THR A 58 -13.54 11.23 10.62
N LYS A 59 -13.86 12.07 11.62
CA LYS A 59 -13.76 11.68 13.04
C LYS A 59 -14.63 10.46 13.36
N GLN A 60 -15.84 10.43 12.82
CA GLN A 60 -16.77 9.31 13.00
C GLN A 60 -16.27 8.04 12.31
N ALA A 61 -15.84 8.15 11.04
CA ALA A 61 -15.44 7.02 10.23
C ALA A 61 -14.14 6.37 10.74
N LEU A 62 -13.16 7.15 11.23
CA LEU A 62 -11.94 6.59 11.83
C LEU A 62 -12.20 5.88 13.17
N ALA A 63 -13.31 6.21 13.86
CA ALA A 63 -13.71 5.59 15.11
C ALA A 63 -14.73 4.45 14.93
N ASP A 64 -15.14 4.15 13.69
CA ASP A 64 -16.14 3.11 13.42
C ASP A 64 -15.61 1.72 13.80
N LEU A 65 -16.50 0.84 14.27
CA LEU A 65 -16.15 -0.52 14.67
C LEU A 65 -15.73 -1.38 13.46
N ASP A 66 -16.34 -1.13 12.29
CA ASP A 66 -16.04 -1.87 11.08
C ASP A 66 -14.76 -1.35 10.41
N ALA A 67 -13.78 -2.24 10.23
CA ALA A 67 -12.52 -1.93 9.59
C ALA A 67 -12.70 -1.45 8.13
N GLU A 68 -13.73 -1.89 7.42
CA GLU A 68 -14.00 -1.44 6.05
C GLU A 68 -14.44 0.04 6.00
N VAL A 69 -15.13 0.52 7.04
CA VAL A 69 -15.47 1.95 7.16
C VAL A 69 -14.21 2.77 7.43
N ARG A 70 -13.33 2.29 8.32
CA ARG A 70 -12.04 2.94 8.58
C ARG A 70 -11.16 2.97 7.32
N LYS A 71 -11.07 1.87 6.57
CA LYS A 71 -10.37 1.82 5.27
C LYS A 71 -10.95 2.80 4.27
N ALA A 72 -12.28 2.91 4.18
CA ALA A 72 -12.92 3.89 3.30
C ALA A 72 -12.49 5.33 3.65
N ALA A 73 -12.40 5.67 4.93
CA ALA A 73 -11.91 6.98 5.36
C ALA A 73 -10.45 7.22 4.94
N LEU A 74 -9.56 6.25 5.20
CA LEU A 74 -8.15 6.34 4.80
C LEU A 74 -7.98 6.45 3.27
N ASN A 75 -8.74 5.68 2.50
CA ASN A 75 -8.65 5.69 1.03
C ASN A 75 -9.16 6.98 0.39
N ASN A 76 -10.05 7.71 1.08
CA ASN A 76 -10.59 9.00 0.62
C ASN A 76 -9.95 10.20 1.34
N THR A 77 -8.84 9.99 2.04
CA THR A 77 -8.08 11.07 2.69
C THR A 77 -7.35 11.91 1.65
N VAL A 78 -7.77 13.16 1.48
CA VAL A 78 -7.10 14.13 0.58
C VAL A 78 -5.99 14.91 1.31
N ARG A 79 -6.19 15.19 2.60
CA ARG A 79 -5.23 15.84 3.48
C ARG A 79 -5.56 15.51 4.92
N ILE A 80 -4.55 15.34 5.76
CA ILE A 80 -4.72 15.24 7.21
C ILE A 80 -4.40 16.60 7.83
N SER A 81 -5.36 17.20 8.53
CA SER A 81 -5.12 18.43 9.31
C SER A 81 -4.39 18.11 10.61
N THR A 82 -3.74 19.10 11.20
CA THR A 82 -3.08 18.95 12.52
C THR A 82 -4.04 18.52 13.61
N GLU A 83 -5.32 18.91 13.53
CA GLU A 83 -6.37 18.48 14.45
C GLU A 83 -6.70 16.99 14.33
N LEU A 84 -6.65 16.46 13.10
CA LEU A 84 -7.01 15.05 12.83
C LEU A 84 -5.84 14.09 13.02
N GLU A 85 -4.59 14.56 12.95
CA GLU A 85 -3.39 13.73 13.10
C GLU A 85 -3.43 12.78 14.30
N PRO A 86 -3.84 13.21 15.52
CA PRO A 86 -3.88 12.31 16.67
C PRO A 86 -4.88 11.17 16.52
N LEU A 87 -5.93 11.34 15.70
CA LEU A 87 -6.90 10.28 15.40
C LEU A 87 -6.35 9.28 14.41
N TYR A 88 -5.65 9.75 13.36
CA TYR A 88 -4.93 8.86 12.45
C TYR A 88 -3.83 8.09 13.20
N ARG A 89 -3.07 8.75 14.06
CA ARG A 89 -1.99 8.12 14.85
C ARG A 89 -2.48 6.92 15.67
N LYS A 90 -3.69 6.97 16.24
CA LYS A 90 -4.28 5.84 16.97
C LYS A 90 -4.46 4.60 16.10
N LEU A 91 -4.69 4.78 14.80
CA LEU A 91 -4.88 3.69 13.83
C LEU A 91 -3.57 2.95 13.49
N LEU A 92 -2.41 3.44 13.93
CA LEU A 92 -1.16 2.67 13.87
C LEU A 92 -1.17 1.41 14.76
N GLN A 93 -2.17 1.29 15.64
CA GLN A 93 -2.42 0.12 16.50
C GLN A 93 -3.80 -0.51 16.22
N ASP A 94 -4.33 -0.29 15.02
CA ASP A 94 -5.64 -0.80 14.61
C ASP A 94 -5.70 -2.33 14.54
N SER A 95 -6.90 -2.92 14.70
CA SER A 95 -7.07 -4.38 14.57
C SER A 95 -6.89 -4.91 13.13
N SER A 96 -6.98 -4.04 12.12
CA SER A 96 -6.77 -4.40 10.71
C SER A 96 -5.37 -3.98 10.25
N TYR A 97 -4.55 -4.95 9.86
CA TYR A 97 -3.21 -4.69 9.34
C TYR A 97 -3.16 -3.80 8.08
N GLN A 98 -4.23 -3.79 7.27
CA GLN A 98 -4.34 -2.87 6.13
C GLN A 98 -4.61 -1.43 6.57
N VAL A 99 -5.30 -1.24 7.70
CA VAL A 99 -5.53 0.09 8.28
C VAL A 99 -4.19 0.61 8.83
N ILE A 100 -3.45 -0.20 9.60
CA ILE A 100 -2.12 0.17 10.12
C ILE A 100 -1.19 0.58 8.96
N GLU A 101 -1.04 -0.26 7.95
CA GLU A 101 -0.17 0.00 6.79
C GLU A 101 -0.54 1.31 6.10
N LYS A 102 -1.82 1.51 5.78
CA LYS A 102 -2.27 2.71 5.06
C LYS A 102 -2.14 3.97 5.93
N THR A 103 -2.39 3.85 7.24
CA THR A 103 -2.19 4.95 8.18
C THR A 103 -0.71 5.33 8.28
N LEU A 104 0.20 4.37 8.35
CA LEU A 104 1.64 4.63 8.41
C LEU A 104 2.14 5.36 7.16
N ASP A 105 1.67 4.94 5.99
CA ASP A 105 1.93 5.60 4.70
C ASP A 105 1.43 7.06 4.70
N LEU A 106 0.15 7.28 5.04
CA LEU A 106 -0.45 8.62 5.05
C LEU A 106 0.21 9.55 6.06
N LEU A 107 0.45 9.09 7.30
CA LEU A 107 1.07 9.91 8.34
C LEU A 107 2.51 10.30 7.99
N SER A 108 3.28 9.37 7.42
CA SER A 108 4.65 9.63 6.99
C SER A 108 4.71 10.63 5.84
N PHE A 109 3.72 10.61 4.95
CA PHE A 109 3.59 11.58 3.86
C PHE A 109 3.20 12.98 4.34
N TYR A 110 2.15 13.10 5.18
CA TYR A 110 1.63 14.40 5.61
C TYR A 110 2.36 15.03 6.80
N PHE A 111 3.03 14.22 7.64
CA PHE A 111 3.77 14.66 8.83
C PHE A 111 5.17 14.04 8.88
N PRO A 112 6.04 14.31 7.88
CA PRO A 112 7.37 13.71 7.80
C PRO A 112 8.27 14.01 9.01
N GLN A 113 7.99 15.08 9.75
CA GLN A 113 8.70 15.43 10.98
C GLN A 113 8.42 14.48 12.17
N ASN A 114 7.36 13.68 12.09
CA ASN A 114 6.93 12.76 13.16
C ASN A 114 7.21 11.28 12.82
N ILE A 115 7.90 10.99 11.70
CA ILE A 115 8.13 9.61 11.24
C ILE A 115 8.73 8.72 12.33
N ASP A 116 9.71 9.22 13.09
CA ASP A 116 10.37 8.43 14.14
C ASP A 116 9.37 7.99 15.24
N GLU A 117 8.36 8.81 15.54
CA GLU A 117 7.30 8.45 16.47
C GLU A 117 6.38 7.35 15.90
N TYR A 118 6.04 7.44 14.60
CA TYR A 118 5.20 6.46 13.93
C TYR A 118 5.90 5.10 13.76
N LEU A 119 7.19 5.13 13.42
CA LEU A 119 8.02 3.93 13.35
C LEU A 119 8.10 3.27 14.73
N LYS A 120 8.34 4.04 15.79
CA LYS A 120 8.36 3.49 17.16
C LYS A 120 7.05 2.79 17.54
N ILE A 121 5.89 3.34 17.16
CA ILE A 121 4.58 2.72 17.45
C ILE A 121 4.43 1.37 16.71
N THR A 122 4.98 1.25 15.51
CA THR A 122 4.82 0.09 14.63
C THR A 122 6.00 -0.89 14.66
N GLU A 123 7.02 -0.66 15.50
CA GLU A 123 8.30 -1.36 15.47
C GLU A 123 8.20 -2.89 15.59
N ASN A 124 7.21 -3.37 16.34
CA ASN A 124 6.99 -4.79 16.61
C ASN A 124 5.83 -5.40 15.80
N GLU A 125 5.16 -4.63 14.95
CA GLU A 125 4.03 -5.11 14.15
C GLU A 125 4.51 -5.66 12.81
N LYS A 126 4.22 -6.94 12.55
CA LYS A 126 4.59 -7.60 11.30
C LYS A 126 3.54 -7.40 10.21
N GLY A 127 2.28 -7.33 10.60
CA GLY A 127 1.16 -7.26 9.68
C GLY A 127 0.63 -8.64 9.28
N ASN A 128 0.00 -8.69 8.11
CA ASN A 128 -0.57 -9.90 7.56
C ASN A 128 0.50 -10.84 6.98
N ARG A 129 0.07 -11.91 6.28
CA ARG A 129 0.95 -12.91 5.66
C ARG A 129 2.00 -12.35 4.68
N SER A 130 1.73 -11.22 4.03
CA SER A 130 2.70 -10.54 3.16
C SER A 130 3.67 -9.64 3.93
N LEU A 131 3.64 -9.64 5.27
CA LEU A 131 4.39 -8.74 6.14
C LEU A 131 4.17 -7.26 5.80
N ASN A 132 2.93 -6.90 5.43
CA ASN A 132 2.59 -5.59 4.89
C ASN A 132 3.01 -4.41 5.79
N VAL A 133 2.81 -4.53 7.11
CA VAL A 133 3.21 -3.49 8.06
C VAL A 133 4.73 -3.43 8.20
N ARG A 134 5.41 -4.57 8.37
CA ARG A 134 6.88 -4.60 8.51
C ARG A 134 7.57 -4.05 7.26
N ILE A 135 7.15 -4.46 6.08
CA ILE A 135 7.74 -4.02 4.82
C ILE A 135 7.53 -2.50 4.61
N LYS A 136 6.33 -1.97 4.88
CA LYS A 136 6.08 -0.52 4.84
C LYS A 136 6.93 0.23 5.87
N HIS A 137 7.04 -0.28 7.09
CA HIS A 137 7.92 0.28 8.13
C HIS A 137 9.38 0.36 7.66
N LEU A 138 9.93 -0.74 7.14
CA LEU A 138 11.31 -0.79 6.64
C LEU A 138 11.54 0.20 5.48
N SER A 139 10.59 0.31 4.55
CA SER A 139 10.70 1.28 3.45
C SER A 139 10.80 2.72 3.94
N ILE A 140 9.99 3.08 4.95
CA ILE A 140 9.93 4.43 5.50
C ILE A 140 11.20 4.72 6.31
N ASP A 141 11.65 3.76 7.13
CA ASP A 141 12.87 3.90 7.91
C ASP A 141 14.09 4.10 7.00
N TYR A 142 14.23 3.29 5.94
CA TYR A 142 15.29 3.49 4.95
C TYR A 142 15.20 4.87 4.28
N GLN A 143 14.03 5.26 3.76
CA GLN A 143 13.87 6.54 3.06
C GLN A 143 14.14 7.76 3.97
N LYS A 144 13.80 7.65 5.26
CA LYS A 144 13.96 8.72 6.24
C LYS A 144 15.38 8.80 6.79
N ASN A 145 15.96 7.66 7.17
CA ASN A 145 17.18 7.57 7.95
C ASN A 145 18.39 7.02 7.18
N ASN A 146 18.21 6.58 5.93
CA ASN A 146 19.19 5.79 5.16
C ASN A 146 19.66 4.57 5.96
N ASN A 147 18.74 3.92 6.68
CA ASN A 147 19.04 2.74 7.48
C ASN A 147 19.30 1.51 6.59
N GLU A 148 20.56 1.24 6.29
CA GLU A 148 20.97 0.10 5.46
C GLU A 148 20.57 -1.26 6.06
N GLU A 149 20.43 -1.38 7.38
CA GLU A 149 19.92 -2.62 7.99
C GLU A 149 18.46 -2.86 7.58
N ALA A 150 17.65 -1.79 7.53
CA ALA A 150 16.26 -1.88 7.09
C ALA A 150 16.15 -2.27 5.60
N LEU A 151 17.02 -1.71 4.75
CA LEU A 151 17.08 -2.10 3.34
C LEU A 151 17.53 -3.56 3.17
N ASN A 152 18.54 -4.00 3.93
CA ASN A 152 19.01 -5.38 3.86
C ASN A 152 17.95 -6.39 4.30
N GLU A 153 17.18 -6.08 5.35
CA GLU A 153 16.03 -6.91 5.75
C GLU A 153 14.95 -6.94 4.66
N LEU A 154 14.63 -5.78 4.06
CA LEU A 154 13.67 -5.70 2.95
C LEU A 154 14.13 -6.52 1.73
N VAL A 155 15.42 -6.47 1.41
CA VAL A 155 16.01 -7.30 0.34
C VAL A 155 15.94 -8.78 0.68
N ASP A 156 16.19 -9.18 1.92
CA ASP A 156 16.09 -10.59 2.36
C ASP A 156 14.66 -11.14 2.16
N TYR A 157 13.63 -10.32 2.38
CA TYR A 157 12.23 -10.71 2.13
C TYR A 157 11.91 -11.07 0.67
N THR A 158 12.77 -10.71 -0.30
CA THR A 158 12.62 -11.15 -1.70
C THR A 158 13.12 -12.59 -1.94
N SER A 159 13.89 -13.14 -1.01
CA SER A 159 14.54 -14.45 -1.13
C SER A 159 13.56 -15.62 -1.08
N ASN A 160 14.03 -16.81 -1.46
CA ASN A 160 13.24 -18.04 -1.42
C ASN A 160 12.98 -18.58 0.01
N SER A 161 13.52 -17.93 1.04
CA SER A 161 13.23 -18.24 2.45
C SER A 161 11.81 -17.86 2.86
N PHE A 162 11.12 -17.05 2.07
CA PHE A 162 9.79 -16.53 2.36
C PHE A 162 8.73 -16.99 1.36
N GLU A 163 7.48 -16.95 1.81
CA GLU A 163 6.33 -17.26 0.96
C GLU A 163 6.10 -16.20 -0.13
N PHE A 164 5.39 -16.59 -1.18
CA PHE A 164 5.29 -15.76 -2.39
C PHE A 164 4.69 -14.38 -2.15
N LEU A 165 3.76 -14.22 -1.19
CA LEU A 165 3.14 -12.93 -0.89
C LEU A 165 4.15 -11.94 -0.31
N THR A 166 5.00 -12.39 0.62
CA THR A 166 6.08 -11.58 1.20
C THR A 166 7.08 -11.18 0.12
N ARG A 167 7.49 -12.14 -0.73
CA ARG A 167 8.44 -11.89 -1.83
C ARG A 167 7.92 -10.85 -2.82
N VAL A 168 6.65 -10.95 -3.21
CA VAL A 168 6.01 -10.00 -4.12
C VAL A 168 5.93 -8.62 -3.47
N ASN A 169 5.46 -8.53 -2.23
CA ASN A 169 5.34 -7.26 -1.51
C ASN A 169 6.71 -6.56 -1.36
N ALA A 170 7.75 -7.31 -0.99
CA ALA A 170 9.10 -6.78 -0.88
C ALA A 170 9.65 -6.31 -2.23
N ALA A 171 9.43 -7.09 -3.30
CA ALA A 171 9.84 -6.73 -4.65
C ALA A 171 9.17 -5.45 -5.17
N GLU A 172 7.86 -5.32 -4.98
CA GLU A 172 7.08 -4.14 -5.36
C GLU A 172 7.50 -2.92 -4.53
N THR A 173 7.74 -3.09 -3.23
CA THR A 173 8.22 -2.01 -2.36
C THR A 173 9.61 -1.52 -2.78
N LEU A 174 10.54 -2.42 -3.12
CA LEU A 174 11.85 -2.04 -3.68
C LEU A 174 11.71 -1.27 -5.00
N GLN A 175 10.76 -1.67 -5.85
CA GLN A 175 10.43 -0.95 -7.07
C GLN A 175 9.93 0.48 -6.77
N GLU A 176 9.01 0.64 -5.83
CA GLU A 176 8.47 1.94 -5.40
C GLU A 176 9.56 2.87 -4.85
N MET A 177 10.49 2.31 -4.07
CA MET A 177 11.66 3.04 -3.55
C MET A 177 12.74 3.30 -4.61
N ASN A 178 12.59 2.73 -5.81
CA ASN A 178 13.57 2.68 -6.87
C ASN A 178 14.94 2.16 -6.39
N GLN A 179 14.95 1.10 -5.57
CA GLN A 179 16.15 0.46 -5.02
C GLN A 179 16.33 -0.93 -5.60
N LEU A 180 17.48 -1.18 -6.23
CA LEU A 180 17.85 -2.51 -6.70
C LEU A 180 19.36 -2.74 -6.51
N ASN A 181 19.71 -3.79 -5.77
CA ASN A 181 21.08 -4.29 -5.67
C ASN A 181 21.20 -5.69 -6.28
N GLU A 182 22.43 -6.21 -6.35
CA GLU A 182 22.67 -7.54 -6.95
C GLU A 182 21.96 -8.69 -6.22
N THR A 183 21.80 -8.60 -4.89
CA THR A 183 21.11 -9.61 -4.09
C THR A 183 19.61 -9.63 -4.41
N ALA A 184 18.96 -8.46 -4.43
CA ALA A 184 17.57 -8.33 -4.83
C ALA A 184 17.36 -8.81 -6.28
N LEU A 185 18.25 -8.43 -7.21
CA LEU A 185 18.21 -8.91 -8.58
C LEU A 185 18.31 -10.44 -8.66
N ALA A 186 19.22 -11.05 -7.88
CA ALA A 186 19.36 -12.50 -7.80
C ALA A 186 18.05 -13.17 -7.37
N ASN A 187 17.46 -12.67 -6.29
CA ASN A 187 16.23 -13.18 -5.69
C ASN A 187 15.02 -13.03 -6.64
N LEU A 188 14.95 -11.91 -7.37
CA LEU A 188 13.91 -11.68 -8.38
C LEU A 188 14.08 -12.59 -9.59
N LEU A 189 15.31 -12.80 -10.08
CA LEU A 189 15.57 -13.73 -11.19
C LEU A 189 15.19 -15.16 -10.80
N ASP A 190 15.57 -15.62 -9.61
CA ASP A 190 15.11 -16.89 -9.04
C ASP A 190 13.59 -16.99 -8.99
N ALA A 191 12.91 -15.93 -8.51
CA ALA A 191 11.45 -15.87 -8.46
C ALA A 191 10.81 -16.05 -9.86
N THR A 192 11.45 -15.56 -10.94
CA THR A 192 10.94 -15.72 -12.32
C THR A 192 10.92 -17.18 -12.80
N PHE A 193 11.70 -18.06 -12.17
CA PHE A 193 11.74 -19.49 -12.49
C PHE A 193 10.66 -20.30 -11.77
N SER A 194 9.96 -19.69 -10.80
CA SER A 194 8.86 -20.33 -10.09
C SER A 194 7.69 -20.68 -11.02
N PHE A 195 7.13 -21.88 -10.83
CA PHE A 195 5.87 -22.30 -11.46
C PHE A 195 4.66 -21.50 -10.96
N ASN A 196 4.77 -20.82 -9.81
CA ASN A 196 3.71 -19.98 -9.29
C ASN A 196 3.66 -18.65 -10.08
N GLY A 197 2.68 -18.52 -10.98
CA GLY A 197 2.47 -17.30 -11.76
C GLY A 197 2.22 -16.04 -10.92
N ARG A 198 1.71 -16.20 -9.69
CA ARG A 198 1.53 -15.08 -8.74
C ARG A 198 2.83 -14.58 -8.13
N LEU A 199 3.94 -15.30 -8.33
CA LEU A 199 5.29 -14.88 -7.95
C LEU A 199 6.10 -14.47 -9.19
N SER A 200 6.18 -15.36 -10.17
CA SER A 200 7.03 -15.15 -11.35
C SER A 200 6.54 -14.00 -12.23
N GLY A 201 5.23 -13.76 -12.29
CA GLY A 201 4.64 -12.60 -12.98
C GLY A 201 5.11 -11.26 -12.40
N PRO A 202 4.79 -10.95 -11.12
CA PRO A 202 5.22 -9.71 -10.48
C PRO A 202 6.74 -9.52 -10.46
N ALA A 203 7.51 -10.56 -10.13
CA ALA A 203 8.97 -10.47 -10.15
C ALA A 203 9.53 -10.10 -11.54
N THR A 204 8.94 -10.65 -12.61
CA THR A 204 9.32 -10.30 -13.99
C THR A 204 8.99 -8.83 -14.30
N GLN A 205 7.87 -8.31 -13.81
CA GLN A 205 7.48 -6.90 -14.00
C GLN A 205 8.47 -5.96 -13.31
N VAL A 206 8.87 -6.28 -12.07
CA VAL A 206 9.86 -5.50 -11.31
C VAL A 206 11.21 -5.46 -12.04
N ILE A 207 11.71 -6.60 -12.53
CA ILE A 207 12.98 -6.61 -13.29
C ILE A 207 12.84 -5.80 -14.58
N ASN A 208 11.72 -5.90 -15.29
CA ASN A 208 11.50 -5.11 -16.51
C ASN A 208 11.51 -3.61 -16.22
N HIS A 209 10.84 -3.17 -15.16
CA HIS A 209 10.82 -1.78 -14.74
C HIS A 209 12.24 -1.23 -14.54
N PHE A 210 13.09 -1.96 -13.82
CA PHE A 210 14.48 -1.56 -13.62
C PHE A 210 15.32 -1.67 -14.91
N PHE A 211 15.06 -2.65 -15.77
CA PHE A 211 15.80 -2.82 -17.02
C PHE A 211 15.53 -1.70 -18.05
N GLU A 212 14.37 -1.07 -17.99
CA GLU A 212 14.03 0.12 -18.78
C GLU A 212 14.82 1.36 -18.33
N GLN A 213 15.35 1.36 -17.10
CA GLN A 213 16.14 2.47 -16.57
C GLN A 213 17.62 2.32 -16.91
N SER A 214 18.21 3.35 -17.51
CA SER A 214 19.64 3.38 -17.87
C SER A 214 20.58 3.12 -16.69
N ALA A 215 20.19 3.56 -15.48
CA ALA A 215 20.95 3.38 -14.25
C ALA A 215 21.14 1.90 -13.88
N TYR A 216 20.11 1.07 -14.04
CA TYR A 216 20.11 -0.34 -13.63
C TYR A 216 20.34 -1.32 -14.79
N LYS A 217 20.04 -0.90 -16.04
CA LYS A 217 20.19 -1.74 -17.22
C LYS A 217 21.56 -2.41 -17.32
N ARG A 218 22.65 -1.66 -17.09
CA ARG A 218 24.02 -2.20 -17.14
C ARG A 218 24.30 -3.22 -16.03
N MET A 219 23.81 -2.99 -14.82
CA MET A 219 23.95 -3.95 -13.71
C MET A 219 23.26 -5.27 -14.07
N ILE A 220 22.03 -5.18 -14.59
CA ILE A 220 21.25 -6.36 -14.99
C ILE A 220 21.93 -7.10 -16.15
N LEU A 221 22.35 -6.38 -17.20
CA LEU A 221 23.09 -6.94 -18.34
C LEU A 221 24.32 -7.72 -17.88
N ASN A 222 25.15 -7.10 -17.04
CA ASN A 222 26.38 -7.71 -16.54
C ASN A 222 26.08 -8.94 -15.67
N TYR A 223 25.11 -8.83 -14.77
CA TYR A 223 24.73 -9.93 -13.88
C TYR A 223 24.28 -11.15 -14.68
N VAL A 224 23.42 -10.95 -15.69
CA VAL A 224 22.91 -12.05 -16.52
C VAL A 224 23.99 -12.60 -17.45
N SER A 225 24.84 -11.75 -18.02
CA SER A 225 25.89 -12.17 -18.97
C SER A 225 27.03 -12.93 -18.32
N ASN A 226 27.31 -12.67 -17.04
CA ASN A 226 28.41 -13.32 -16.31
C ASN A 226 28.01 -14.64 -15.63
N LYS A 227 26.77 -15.10 -15.81
CA LYS A 227 26.26 -16.35 -15.22
C LYS A 227 26.00 -17.40 -16.28
N THR A 228 26.17 -18.66 -15.88
CA THR A 228 25.75 -19.82 -16.67
C THR A 228 24.30 -20.15 -16.32
N TRP A 229 23.49 -20.35 -17.35
CA TRP A 229 22.06 -20.62 -17.23
C TRP A 229 21.75 -21.98 -17.85
N SER A 230 20.85 -22.76 -17.25
CA SER A 230 20.24 -23.91 -17.92
C SER A 230 19.41 -23.46 -19.12
N ASP A 231 19.10 -24.36 -20.05
CA ASP A 231 18.28 -24.05 -21.23
C ASP A 231 16.92 -23.44 -20.87
N SER A 232 16.31 -23.88 -19.76
CA SER A 232 15.04 -23.34 -19.26
C SER A 232 15.17 -21.93 -18.70
N GLU A 233 16.22 -21.66 -17.92
CA GLU A 233 16.47 -20.34 -17.33
C GLU A 233 16.88 -19.34 -18.41
N PHE A 234 17.74 -19.77 -19.34
CA PHE A 234 18.20 -18.95 -20.46
C PHE A 234 17.02 -18.40 -21.27
N LYS A 235 15.98 -19.21 -21.52
CA LYS A 235 14.77 -18.76 -22.22
C LYS A 235 14.07 -17.59 -21.51
N LYS A 236 14.16 -17.50 -20.18
CA LYS A 236 13.56 -16.44 -19.36
C LYS A 236 14.45 -15.19 -19.30
N VAL A 237 15.76 -15.37 -19.19
CA VAL A 237 16.69 -14.25 -18.96
C VAL A 237 17.31 -13.66 -20.23
N LYS A 238 17.27 -14.35 -21.38
CA LYS A 238 17.91 -13.92 -22.64
C LYS A 238 17.55 -12.49 -23.08
N LYS A 239 16.35 -12.01 -22.75
CA LYS A 239 15.91 -10.63 -23.08
C LYS A 239 16.72 -9.56 -22.34
N TYR A 240 17.33 -9.91 -21.21
CA TYR A 240 18.19 -9.05 -20.40
C TYR A 240 19.68 -9.14 -20.78
N MET A 241 20.01 -9.84 -21.88
CA MET A 241 21.37 -9.95 -22.42
C MET A 241 21.58 -9.11 -23.68
N ILE A 242 20.52 -8.52 -24.21
CA ILE A 242 20.56 -7.75 -25.46
C ILE A 242 20.82 -6.28 -25.10
N PRO A 243 21.88 -5.63 -25.66
CA PRO A 243 22.16 -4.21 -25.44
C PRO A 243 21.00 -3.28 -25.84
#